data_AF-M8AWS6-F1
#
_entry.id   AF-M8AWS6-F1
#
_cell.length_a   1.000
_cell.length_b   1.000
_cell.length_c   1.000
_cell.angle_alpha   90.00
_cell.angle_beta   90.00
_cell.angle_gamma   90.00
#
_symmetry.space_group_name_H-M   'P 1'
#
loop_
_entity.id
_entity.type
_entity.pdbx_description
1 polymer ?
#
loop_
_entity_poly.entity_id
_entity_poly.type
_entity_poly.pdbx_seq_one_letter_code
_entity_poly.pdbx_strand_id
1 'polypeptide(L)'
;MKCMLFTSAVAVVLALFPVAAVGAGLKVGVYSKSCPSAENLVQQAVAAAFKNNTGVAAGLIRLHFHDCFVKKWRRTPASASG
;
A
#
# COMPACT_ATOMS: atom_id res chain seq x y z
N MET A 1 -3.64 -45.90 14.83
CA MET A 1 -3.44 -45.92 13.36
C MET A 1 -4.29 -44.91 12.59
N LYS A 2 -5.60 -44.76 12.82
CA LYS A 2 -6.42 -43.72 12.14
C LYS A 2 -5.90 -42.29 12.39
N CYS A 3 -5.48 -41.96 13.61
CA CYS A 3 -5.02 -40.60 13.93
C CYS A 3 -3.77 -40.17 13.14
N MET A 4 -2.83 -41.09 12.86
CA MET A 4 -1.62 -40.79 12.07
C MET A 4 -1.92 -40.52 10.59
N LEU A 5 -2.98 -41.13 10.06
CA LEU A 5 -3.44 -40.88 8.68
C LEU A 5 -4.14 -39.51 8.58
N PHE A 6 -4.95 -39.16 9.58
CA PHE A 6 -5.61 -37.86 9.65
C PHE A 6 -4.61 -36.71 9.78
N THR A 7 -3.57 -36.85 10.61
CA THR A 7 -2.54 -35.80 10.76
C THR A 7 -1.74 -35.59 9.48
N SER A 8 -1.41 -36.68 8.76
CA SER A 8 -0.71 -36.61 7.48
C SER A 8 -1.56 -35.95 6.40
N ALA A 9 -2.84 -36.32 6.29
CA ALA A 9 -3.77 -35.72 5.33
C ALA A 9 -3.95 -34.20 5.56
N VAL A 10 -4.08 -33.77 6.82
CA VAL A 10 -4.19 -32.34 7.15
C VAL A 10 -2.91 -31.57 6.81
N ALA A 11 -1.74 -32.17 7.07
CA ALA A 11 -0.45 -31.55 6.72
C ALA A 11 -0.26 -31.40 5.21
N VAL A 12 -0.66 -32.41 4.42
CA VAL A 12 -0.64 -32.35 2.96
C VAL A 12 -1.59 -31.28 2.44
N VAL A 13 -2.80 -31.17 3.00
CA VAL A 13 -3.74 -30.11 2.63
C VAL A 13 -3.18 -28.72 2.96
N LEU A 14 -2.58 -28.52 4.13
CA LEU A 14 -1.98 -27.23 4.50
C LEU A 14 -0.82 -26.84 3.57
N ALA A 15 -0.02 -27.80 3.10
CA ALA A 15 1.11 -27.57 2.21
C ALA A 15 0.69 -27.20 0.77
N LEU A 16 -0.54 -27.51 0.37
CA LEU A 16 -1.08 -27.20 -0.97
C LEU A 16 -1.71 -25.81 -1.08
N PHE A 17 -1.95 -25.13 0.04
CA PHE A 17 -2.48 -23.76 0.05
C PHE A 17 -1.34 -22.74 0.19
N PRO A 18 -0.99 -21.98 -0.87
CA PRO A 18 -0.05 -20.88 -0.73
C PRO A 18 -0.65 -19.84 0.22
N VAL A 19 0.07 -19.52 1.30
CA VAL A 19 -0.22 -18.36 2.13
C VAL A 19 0.00 -17.13 1.25
N ALA A 20 -1.09 -16.57 0.73
CA ALA A 20 -1.03 -15.28 0.06
C ALA A 20 -0.65 -14.23 1.11
N ALA A 21 0.58 -13.72 1.02
CA ALA A 21 0.99 -12.55 1.78
C ALA A 21 0.12 -11.37 1.35
N VAL A 22 -0.86 -11.01 2.18
CA VAL A 22 -1.65 -9.80 2.05
C VAL A 22 -0.79 -8.61 2.50
N GLY A 23 0.14 -8.21 1.63
CA GLY A 23 0.91 -6.98 1.72
C GLY A 23 0.70 -6.20 0.43
N ALA A 24 -0.21 -5.24 0.45
CA ALA A 24 -0.71 -4.57 -0.74
C ALA A 24 0.33 -3.62 -1.38
N GLY A 25 0.81 -3.96 -2.58
CA GLY A 25 0.97 -3.09 -3.76
C GLY A 25 1.89 -1.85 -3.74
N LEU A 26 2.47 -1.46 -2.60
CA LEU A 26 3.28 -0.25 -2.49
C LEU A 26 4.77 -0.60 -2.59
N LYS A 27 5.47 0.09 -3.49
CA LYS A 27 6.91 -0.04 -3.70
C LYS A 27 7.52 1.33 -3.97
N VAL A 28 8.74 1.57 -3.52
CA VAL A 28 9.48 2.80 -3.89
C VAL A 28 9.71 2.81 -5.41
N GLY A 29 9.44 3.95 -6.05
CA GLY A 29 9.60 4.08 -7.50
C GLY A 29 8.47 3.47 -8.34
N VAL A 30 7.24 3.38 -7.83
CA VAL A 30 6.07 2.97 -8.63
C VAL A 30 5.96 3.79 -9.93
N TYR A 31 6.30 5.08 -9.86
CA TYR A 31 6.21 5.99 -11.00
C TYR A 31 7.43 5.97 -11.94
N SER A 32 8.49 5.20 -11.66
CA SER A 32 9.73 5.27 -12.44
C SER A 32 9.58 4.96 -13.93
N LYS A 33 8.54 4.20 -14.32
CA LYS A 33 8.26 3.86 -15.73
C LYS A 33 7.18 4.74 -16.36
N SER A 34 6.18 5.16 -15.60
CA SER A 34 5.04 5.94 -16.12
C SER A 34 5.27 7.44 -16.05
N CYS A 35 5.83 7.93 -14.94
CA CYS A 35 6.13 9.35 -14.72
C CYS A 35 7.34 9.49 -13.76
N PRO A 36 8.58 9.36 -14.25
CA PRO A 36 9.76 9.37 -13.39
C PRO A 36 9.97 10.70 -12.65
N SER A 37 9.42 11.79 -13.18
CA SER A 37 9.50 13.12 -12.56
C SER A 37 8.46 13.36 -11.46
N ALA A 38 7.51 12.45 -11.24
CA ALA A 38 6.39 12.67 -10.33
C ALA A 38 6.83 13.05 -8.92
N GLU A 39 7.76 12.28 -8.32
CA GLU A 39 8.25 12.50 -6.96
C GLU A 39 8.95 13.85 -6.83
N ASN A 40 9.81 14.20 -7.80
CA ASN A 40 10.51 15.49 -7.84
C ASN A 40 9.57 16.68 -8.03
N LEU A 41 8.58 16.57 -8.93
CA LEU A 41 7.59 17.63 -9.16
C LEU A 41 6.76 17.91 -7.91
N VAL A 42 6.30 16.86 -7.22
CA VAL A 42 5.57 17.02 -5.95
C VAL A 42 6.47 17.68 -4.90
N GLN A 43 7.73 17.25 -4.79
CA GLN A 43 8.68 17.87 -3.86
C GLN A 43 8.89 19.37 -4.14
N GLN A 44 9.06 19.76 -5.39
CA GLN A 44 9.23 21.15 -5.79
C GLN A 44 7.99 21.99 -5.48
N ALA A 45 6.80 21.47 -5.80
CA ALA A 45 5.54 22.15 -5.52
C ALA A 45 5.33 22.36 -4.01
N VAL A 46 5.57 21.32 -3.20
CA VAL A 46 5.47 21.41 -1.74
C VAL A 46 6.51 22.38 -1.17
N ALA A 47 7.74 22.37 -1.68
CA ALA A 47 8.78 23.29 -1.25
C ALA A 47 8.44 24.76 -1.57
N ALA A 48 7.88 25.03 -2.75
CA ALA A 48 7.41 26.36 -3.12
C ALA A 48 6.24 26.81 -2.24
N ALA A 49 5.28 25.94 -1.98
CA ALA A 49 4.15 26.24 -1.10
C ALA A 49 4.60 26.48 0.35
N PHE A 50 5.57 25.70 0.85
CA PHE A 50 6.15 25.86 2.17
C PHE A 50 6.89 27.20 2.33
N LYS A 51 7.64 27.63 1.31
CA LYS A 51 8.29 28.95 1.31
C LYS A 51 7.30 30.10 1.43
N ASN A 52 6.11 29.95 0.83
CA ASN A 52 5.05 30.96 0.92
C ASN A 52 4.28 30.89 2.26
N ASN A 53 4.03 29.68 2.77
CA ASN A 53 3.37 29.46 4.04
C ASN A 53 3.92 28.22 4.74
N THR A 54 4.62 28.43 5.85
CA THR A 54 5.26 27.36 6.63
C THR A 54 4.25 26.37 7.23
N GLY A 55 3.00 26.78 7.44
CA GLY A 55 1.91 25.93 7.94
C GLY A 55 1.50 24.82 6.96
N VAL A 56 1.87 24.92 5.67
CA VAL A 56 1.53 23.92 4.64
C VAL A 56 2.13 22.55 4.98
N ALA A 57 3.37 22.49 5.49
CA ALA A 57 4.01 21.21 5.82
C ALA A 57 3.22 20.43 6.88
N ALA A 58 2.87 21.09 7.98
CA ALA A 58 2.06 20.49 9.05
C ALA A 58 0.64 20.16 8.57
N GLY A 59 0.04 21.03 7.75
CA GLY A 59 -1.29 20.82 7.17
C GLY A 59 -1.36 19.59 6.26
N LEU A 60 -0.35 19.38 5.41
CA LEU A 60 -0.30 18.26 4.47
C LEU A 60 -0.22 16.91 5.19
N ILE A 61 0.63 16.83 6.22
CA ILE A 61 0.76 15.63 7.07
C ILE A 61 -0.54 15.37 7.83
N ARG A 62 -1.14 16.41 8.43
CA ARG A 62 -2.43 16.29 9.13
C ARG A 62 -3.53 15.82 8.19
N LEU A 63 -3.58 16.33 6.96
CA LEU A 63 -4.55 15.90 5.96
C LEU A 63 -4.36 14.43 5.57
N HIS A 64 -3.11 13.98 5.36
CA HIS A 64 -2.82 12.58 5.09
C HIS A 64 -3.32 11.66 6.21
N PHE A 65 -3.02 12.00 7.47
CA PHE A 65 -3.54 11.26 8.62
C PHE A 65 -5.06 11.32 8.69
N HIS A 66 -5.66 12.48 8.45
CA HIS A 66 -7.11 12.64 8.47
C HIS A 66 -7.79 11.76 7.41
N ASP A 67 -7.26 11.69 6.20
CA ASP A 67 -7.79 10.84 5.13
C ASP A 67 -7.65 9.35 5.45
N CYS A 68 -6.50 8.94 6.01
CA CYS A 68 -6.27 7.54 6.35
C CYS A 68 -7.09 7.06 7.56
N PHE A 69 -7.25 7.90 8.59
CA PHE A 69 -7.90 7.49 9.84
C PHE A 69 -9.40 7.78 9.87
N VAL A 70 -9.87 8.85 9.22
CA VAL A 70 -11.26 9.32 9.37
C VAL A 70 -12.20 8.78 8.27
N LYS A 71 -11.70 8.29 7.11
CA LYS A 71 -12.55 7.74 6.04
C LYS A 71 -11.89 6.63 5.21
N LYS A 72 -12.48 5.42 5.17
CA LYS A 72 -12.10 4.25 4.33
C LYS A 72 -12.32 4.44 2.81
N TRP A 73 -12.02 5.59 2.21
CA TRP A 73 -12.46 5.91 0.84
C TRP A 73 -11.43 5.62 -0.27
N ARG A 74 -10.98 4.36 -0.35
CA ARG A 74 -10.94 3.62 -1.63
C ARG A 74 -10.67 2.12 -1.37
N ARG A 75 -11.73 1.38 -1.05
CA ARG A 75 -11.86 0.00 -1.57
C ARG A 75 -12.46 0.10 -2.98
N THR A 76 -11.71 0.62 -3.93
CA THR A 76 -11.93 0.19 -5.33
C THR A 76 -10.93 -0.93 -5.58
N PRO A 77 -11.36 -2.11 -6.04
CA PRO A 77 -10.45 -3.14 -6.52
C PRO A 77 -9.85 -2.64 -7.86
N ALA A 78 -8.87 -1.74 -7.79
CA ALA A 78 -8.03 -1.40 -8.92
C ALA A 78 -6.86 -2.40 -8.98
N SER A 79 -7.18 -3.68 -9.16
CA SER A 79 -6.21 -4.73 -9.53
C SER A 79 -6.97 -5.95 -10.05
N ALA A 80 -7.78 -5.73 -11.08
CA ALA A 80 -8.22 -6.76 -12.01
C ALA A 80 -8.04 -6.19 -13.42
N SER A 81 -6.79 -6.09 -13.88
CA SER A 81 -6.39 -6.02 -15.30
C SER A 81 -4.87 -5.84 -15.35
N GLY A 82 -4.21 -6.87 -15.87
CA GLY A 82 -2.77 -7.03 -15.97
C GLY A 82 -2.44 -8.51 -15.94
#